data_AF-A0A8S3PTI4-F1
#
_entry.id   AF-A0A8S3PTI4-F1
#
_cell.length_a   1.000
_cell.length_b   1.000
_cell.length_c   1.000
_cell.angle_alpha   90.00
_cell.angle_beta   90.00
_cell.angle_gamma   90.00
#
_symmetry.space_group_name_H-M   'P 1'
#
loop_
_entity.id
_entity.type
_entity.pdbx_description
1 polymer ?
#
loop_
_entity_poly.entity_id
_entity_poly.type
_entity_poly.pdbx_seq_one_letter_code
_entity_poly.pdbx_strand_id
1 'polypeptide(L)'
;MSESGIIRREDLYQIWKQKDFRAVLPYKEFIFNILIHLDILAEQRRYDTATGSRLPVDNFFVPCMVTQRNTTSFMNTECTPERAICLAFVFKGTVIPPALPNRLISACLSMWTLKQYEGRKLSFSGFIVVSFDKAHDIVVCVEGNKILLYIVHKTSAGLIVPDIATGVKECLVTTMERISDFYQSTIDVKRSQQSPFHIEYSCSNLKCFISEEEALQTNEWVCDEHKQTHRAGHFAVWNQDKEKEQEQCEQNCQGLRDDALDQIPSDVELQRFSSGCDESTIQKLAIHLGMTLKEWEKLVTDYRWIDIVKYRILVNWREKNSGRFSNLAKALTDMDVSTHTLCQVKRIRKGEYDISEEYMDLIPTDEILDELAQVIGVVSFQLGIELELPITSLDIIQYNNDRNLVAQCKDILYEWREQGVRPTIGVLVNALVNVGRGTKCLEEIIKSKGVKKYIPQEKVEEEKQGKLKTLMKKMNPFQKKK
;
A
#
# COMPACT_ATOMS: atom_id res chain seq x y z
N MET A 1 26.41 -21.60 -24.83
CA MET A 1 25.09 -21.00 -25.15
C MET A 1 24.72 -20.10 -23.99
N SER A 2 24.24 -18.88 -24.23
CA SER A 2 23.82 -18.00 -23.13
C SER A 2 22.51 -18.54 -22.54
N GLU A 3 22.57 -19.22 -21.41
CA GLU A 3 21.38 -19.75 -20.73
C GLU A 3 20.55 -18.56 -20.22
N SER A 4 19.40 -18.33 -20.88
CA SER A 4 18.48 -17.24 -20.54
C SER A 4 17.69 -17.51 -19.26
N GLY A 5 17.84 -18.71 -18.68
CA GLY A 5 17.02 -19.20 -17.57
C GLY A 5 15.53 -19.23 -17.90
N ILE A 6 15.15 -19.39 -19.16
CA ILE A 6 13.77 -19.51 -19.61
C ILE A 6 13.63 -20.83 -20.36
N ILE A 7 12.65 -21.63 -19.97
CA ILE A 7 12.34 -22.92 -20.62
C ILE A 7 10.86 -22.96 -21.03
N ARG A 8 10.59 -23.40 -22.26
CA ARG A 8 9.19 -23.58 -22.70
C ARG A 8 8.67 -24.89 -22.14
N ARG A 9 7.36 -24.93 -21.88
CA ARG A 9 6.68 -26.17 -21.50
C ARG A 9 6.93 -27.30 -22.50
N GLU A 10 6.90 -26.98 -23.79
CA GLU A 10 7.15 -27.95 -24.86
C GLU A 10 8.58 -28.49 -24.84
N ASP A 11 9.58 -27.65 -24.53
CA ASP A 11 10.98 -28.08 -24.47
C ASP A 11 11.19 -29.13 -23.37
N LEU A 12 10.55 -28.95 -22.21
CA LEU A 12 10.55 -29.95 -21.13
C LEU A 12 9.87 -31.25 -21.55
N TYR A 13 8.76 -31.17 -22.29
CA TYR A 13 8.13 -32.38 -22.83
C TYR A 13 9.05 -33.11 -23.81
N GLN A 14 9.81 -32.40 -24.64
CA GLN A 14 10.79 -33.01 -25.54
C GLN A 14 11.92 -33.68 -24.77
N ILE A 15 12.40 -33.07 -23.67
CA ILE A 15 13.37 -33.69 -22.75
C ILE A 15 12.80 -34.99 -22.18
N TRP A 16 11.57 -34.99 -21.67
CA TRP A 16 10.96 -36.18 -21.07
C TRP A 16 10.57 -37.27 -22.08
N LYS A 17 10.50 -36.96 -23.38
CA LYS A 17 10.33 -37.95 -24.45
C LYS A 17 11.64 -38.72 -24.75
N GLN A 18 12.79 -38.22 -24.30
CA GLN A 18 14.07 -38.90 -24.50
C GLN A 18 14.09 -40.23 -23.74
N LYS A 19 14.88 -41.19 -24.25
CA LYS A 19 14.92 -42.57 -23.76
C LYS A 19 15.15 -42.65 -22.24
N ASP A 20 16.02 -41.79 -21.72
CA ASP A 20 16.44 -41.80 -20.32
C ASP A 20 15.37 -41.26 -19.37
N PHE A 21 14.41 -40.48 -19.88
CA PHE A 21 13.33 -39.87 -19.09
C PHE A 21 11.95 -40.45 -19.39
N ARG A 22 11.86 -41.48 -20.23
CA ARG A 22 10.57 -42.01 -20.73
C ARG A 22 9.65 -42.53 -19.61
N ALA A 23 10.21 -43.03 -18.52
CA ALA A 23 9.46 -43.49 -17.34
C ALA A 23 8.72 -42.35 -16.62
N VAL A 24 9.18 -41.11 -16.81
CA VAL A 24 8.72 -39.90 -16.15
C VAL A 24 7.55 -39.26 -16.92
N LEU A 25 7.48 -39.50 -18.22
CA LEU A 25 6.52 -38.89 -19.15
C LEU A 25 5.03 -39.04 -18.74
N PRO A 26 4.55 -40.20 -18.19
CA PRO A 26 3.17 -40.32 -17.72
C PRO A 26 2.82 -39.35 -16.57
N TYR A 27 3.82 -38.90 -15.80
CA TYR A 27 3.67 -38.06 -14.61
C TYR A 27 4.10 -36.61 -14.85
N LYS A 28 4.27 -36.20 -16.11
CA LYS A 28 4.82 -34.89 -16.50
C LYS A 28 4.15 -33.69 -15.81
N GLU A 29 2.82 -33.68 -15.68
CA GLU A 29 2.08 -32.59 -15.03
C GLU A 29 2.32 -32.56 -13.51
N PHE A 30 2.38 -33.73 -12.88
CA PHE A 30 2.70 -33.85 -11.47
C PHE A 30 4.11 -33.34 -11.18
N ILE A 31 5.05 -33.61 -12.08
CA ILE A 31 6.44 -33.16 -11.94
C ILE A 31 6.56 -31.66 -12.15
N PHE A 32 5.80 -31.08 -13.09
CA PHE A 32 5.68 -29.63 -13.17
C PHE A 32 5.25 -29.03 -11.84
N ASN A 33 4.19 -29.57 -11.23
CA ASN A 33 3.70 -29.09 -9.95
C ASN A 33 4.76 -29.23 -8.84
N ILE A 34 5.53 -30.33 -8.81
CA ILE A 34 6.63 -30.48 -7.85
C ILE A 34 7.72 -29.43 -8.10
N LEU A 35 8.16 -29.25 -9.34
CA LEU A 35 9.23 -28.31 -9.67
C LEU A 35 8.83 -26.85 -9.38
N ILE A 36 7.56 -26.51 -9.57
CA ILE A 36 6.99 -25.22 -9.18
C ILE A 36 6.93 -25.10 -7.66
N HIS A 37 6.43 -26.12 -6.97
CA HIS A 37 6.32 -26.13 -5.52
C HIS A 37 7.68 -26.05 -4.80
N LEU A 38 8.74 -26.57 -5.42
CA LEU A 38 10.11 -26.49 -4.91
C LEU A 38 10.85 -25.21 -5.31
N ASP A 39 10.15 -24.27 -5.97
CA ASP A 39 10.68 -22.99 -6.49
C ASP A 39 11.84 -23.15 -7.49
N ILE A 40 11.93 -24.32 -8.15
CA ILE A 40 12.90 -24.61 -9.21
C ILE A 40 12.44 -23.98 -10.52
N LEU A 41 11.16 -24.14 -10.83
CA LEU A 41 10.47 -23.46 -11.93
C LEU A 41 9.59 -22.36 -11.37
N ALA A 42 9.74 -21.14 -11.88
CA ALA A 42 8.86 -20.03 -11.56
C ALA A 42 7.90 -19.77 -12.71
N GLU A 43 6.61 -19.85 -12.40
CA GLU A 43 5.56 -19.35 -13.29
C GLU A 43 5.48 -17.84 -13.17
N GLN A 44 5.81 -17.12 -14.25
CA GLN A 44 5.61 -15.68 -14.22
C GLN A 44 4.11 -15.36 -14.14
N ARG A 45 3.70 -14.63 -13.09
CA ARG A 45 2.36 -14.06 -13.08
C ARG A 45 2.26 -12.95 -14.12
N ARG A 46 1.35 -13.14 -15.07
CA ARG A 46 1.02 -12.16 -16.11
C ARG A 46 -0.48 -12.00 -16.12
N TYR A 47 -0.91 -10.74 -16.11
CA TYR A 47 -2.31 -10.37 -16.21
C TYR A 47 -2.51 -9.58 -17.50
N ASP A 48 -3.63 -9.83 -18.15
CA ASP A 48 -4.10 -9.00 -19.23
C ASP A 48 -4.47 -7.63 -18.66
N THR A 49 -3.84 -6.56 -19.17
CA THR A 49 -4.02 -5.22 -18.62
C THR A 49 -5.39 -4.62 -18.87
N ALA A 50 -6.17 -5.13 -19.83
CA ALA A 50 -7.49 -4.63 -20.16
C ALA A 50 -8.60 -5.38 -19.39
N THR A 51 -8.42 -6.68 -19.18
CA THR A 51 -9.44 -7.56 -18.58
C THR A 51 -9.10 -8.00 -17.15
N GLY A 52 -7.87 -7.81 -16.70
CA GLY A 52 -7.38 -8.31 -15.40
C GLY A 52 -7.24 -9.84 -15.34
N SER A 53 -7.51 -10.53 -16.45
CA SER A 53 -7.48 -11.99 -16.54
C SER A 53 -6.05 -12.52 -16.44
N ARG A 54 -5.84 -13.65 -15.73
CA ARG A 54 -4.54 -14.33 -15.74
C ARG A 54 -4.26 -14.89 -17.15
N LEU A 55 -3.11 -14.53 -17.71
CA LEU A 55 -2.67 -15.08 -19.00
C LEU A 55 -2.06 -16.47 -18.81
N PRO A 56 -2.24 -17.40 -19.78
CA PRO A 56 -1.63 -18.72 -19.72
C PRO A 56 -0.10 -18.66 -19.71
N VAL A 57 0.52 -19.61 -18.99
CA VAL A 57 1.98 -19.68 -18.77
C VAL A 57 2.58 -20.76 -19.68
N ASP A 58 3.12 -20.34 -20.82
CA ASP A 58 3.81 -21.24 -21.76
C ASP A 58 5.33 -21.35 -21.51
N ASN A 59 5.88 -20.41 -20.73
CA ASN A 59 7.30 -20.32 -20.41
C ASN A 59 7.49 -20.29 -18.90
N PHE A 60 8.46 -21.06 -18.42
CA PHE A 60 8.91 -21.06 -17.03
C PHE A 60 10.25 -20.36 -16.91
N PHE A 61 10.47 -19.69 -15.79
CA PHE A 61 11.78 -19.17 -15.42
C PHE A 61 12.50 -20.18 -14.52
N VAL A 62 13.81 -20.29 -14.68
CA VAL A 62 14.69 -21.18 -13.93
C VAL A 62 15.84 -20.34 -13.40
N PRO A 63 15.66 -19.60 -12.28
CA PRO A 63 16.64 -18.60 -11.83
C PRO A 63 18.05 -19.16 -11.64
N CYS A 64 18.17 -20.41 -11.18
CA CYS A 64 19.46 -21.07 -10.98
C CYS A 64 20.24 -21.35 -12.28
N MET A 65 19.59 -21.31 -13.44
CA MET A 65 20.25 -21.45 -14.75
C MET A 65 20.67 -20.10 -15.37
N VAL A 66 20.32 -18.97 -14.74
CA VAL A 66 20.72 -17.66 -15.23
C VAL A 66 22.17 -17.40 -14.87
N THR A 67 23.05 -17.40 -15.88
CA THR A 67 24.50 -17.22 -15.73
C THR A 67 24.96 -15.82 -16.13
N GLN A 68 24.11 -15.06 -16.84
CA GLN A 68 24.44 -13.73 -17.32
C GLN A 68 24.49 -12.74 -16.15
N ARG A 69 25.53 -11.91 -16.10
CA ARG A 69 25.61 -10.79 -15.16
C ARG A 69 24.77 -9.62 -15.68
N ASN A 70 24.28 -8.79 -14.75
CA ASN A 70 23.63 -7.54 -15.12
C ASN A 70 24.63 -6.64 -15.85
N THR A 71 24.34 -6.34 -17.12
CA THR A 71 25.13 -5.43 -17.98
C THR A 71 24.36 -4.14 -18.28
N THR A 72 23.18 -3.97 -17.70
CA THR A 72 22.35 -2.78 -17.89
C THR A 72 22.78 -1.67 -16.95
N SER A 73 22.45 -0.43 -17.31
CA SER A 73 22.65 0.76 -16.49
C SER A 73 21.62 0.90 -15.36
N PHE A 74 20.58 0.04 -15.32
CA PHE A 74 19.41 0.20 -14.45
C PHE A 74 19.73 0.51 -12.98
N MET A 75 20.67 -0.23 -12.37
CA MET A 75 21.07 0.01 -10.97
C MET A 75 21.62 1.42 -10.77
N ASN A 76 22.42 1.91 -11.72
CA ASN A 76 23.07 3.21 -11.62
C ASN A 76 22.13 4.37 -11.97
N THR A 77 21.09 4.13 -12.75
CA THR A 77 20.17 5.16 -13.25
C THR A 77 18.86 5.25 -12.47
N GLU A 78 18.36 4.11 -11.98
CA GLU A 78 17.04 4.00 -11.37
C GLU A 78 17.11 3.78 -9.86
N CYS A 79 18.14 3.08 -9.35
CA CYS A 79 18.27 2.77 -7.91
C CYS A 79 19.05 3.86 -7.16
N THR A 80 18.74 5.13 -7.42
CA THR A 80 19.39 6.28 -6.77
C THR A 80 18.63 6.72 -5.51
N PRO A 81 19.27 7.45 -4.57
CA PRO A 81 18.59 7.95 -3.36
C PRO A 81 17.37 8.82 -3.65
N GLU A 82 17.33 9.50 -4.80
CA GLU A 82 16.23 10.36 -5.23
C GLU A 82 15.01 9.56 -5.70
N ARG A 83 15.18 8.29 -6.09
CA ARG A 83 14.13 7.49 -6.75
C ARG A 83 13.82 6.18 -6.05
N ALA A 84 14.70 5.72 -5.16
CA ALA A 84 14.58 4.42 -4.53
C ALA A 84 14.83 4.47 -3.02
N ILE A 85 14.16 3.56 -2.32
CA ILE A 85 14.48 3.16 -0.93
C ILE A 85 15.04 1.74 -0.93
N CYS A 86 15.90 1.43 0.03
CA CYS A 86 16.61 0.15 0.08
C CYS A 86 16.56 -0.50 1.48
N LEU A 87 16.31 -1.81 1.51
CA LEU A 87 16.57 -2.67 2.66
C LEU A 87 17.48 -3.84 2.28
N ALA A 88 18.12 -4.45 3.26
CA ALA A 88 18.97 -5.62 3.08
C ALA A 88 18.63 -6.74 4.07
N PHE A 89 18.54 -7.96 3.56
CA PHE A 89 18.64 -9.17 4.35
C PHE A 89 20.11 -9.52 4.51
N VAL A 90 20.64 -9.43 5.72
CA VAL A 90 22.07 -9.63 6.00
C VAL A 90 22.27 -10.96 6.71
N PHE A 91 22.99 -11.87 6.06
CA PHE A 91 23.24 -13.21 6.58
C PHE A 91 24.48 -13.24 7.47
N LYS A 92 24.41 -14.01 8.56
CA LYS A 92 25.55 -14.19 9.50
C LYS A 92 26.77 -14.84 8.85
N GLY A 93 26.55 -15.67 7.82
CA GLY A 93 27.61 -16.32 7.06
C GLY A 93 28.19 -15.40 5.98
N THR A 94 29.43 -15.66 5.57
CA THR A 94 30.11 -14.90 4.50
C THR A 94 29.57 -15.22 3.10
N VAL A 95 28.86 -16.35 2.94
CA VAL A 95 28.29 -16.80 1.67
C VAL A 95 26.84 -17.18 1.89
N ILE A 96 25.96 -16.62 1.06
CA ILE A 96 24.55 -17.00 1.02
C ILE A 96 24.44 -18.32 0.24
N PRO A 97 23.76 -19.36 0.77
CA PRO A 97 23.50 -20.58 0.01
C PRO A 97 22.82 -20.23 -1.33
N PRO A 98 23.36 -20.62 -2.50
CA PRO A 98 22.86 -20.16 -3.81
C PRO A 98 21.38 -20.44 -4.07
N ALA A 99 20.83 -21.46 -3.41
CA ALA A 99 19.44 -21.82 -3.58
C ALA A 99 18.48 -20.80 -2.93
N LEU A 100 18.89 -20.13 -1.85
CA LEU A 100 18.07 -19.14 -1.15
C LEU A 100 17.73 -17.91 -2.01
N PRO A 101 18.70 -17.19 -2.63
CA PRO A 101 18.37 -16.05 -3.50
C PRO A 101 17.64 -16.50 -4.78
N ASN A 102 17.96 -17.69 -5.32
CA ASN A 102 17.24 -18.22 -6.48
C ASN A 102 15.76 -18.49 -6.16
N ARG A 103 15.45 -19.03 -4.97
CA ARG A 103 14.08 -19.24 -4.53
C ARG A 103 13.35 -17.93 -4.24
N LEU A 104 14.02 -16.94 -3.64
CA LEU A 104 13.44 -15.60 -3.50
C LEU A 104 13.11 -14.99 -4.87
N ILE A 105 14.02 -15.07 -5.84
CA ILE A 105 13.79 -14.59 -7.21
C ILE A 105 12.61 -15.34 -7.85
N SER A 106 12.52 -16.68 -7.68
CA SER A 106 11.38 -17.48 -8.12
C SER A 106 10.07 -16.98 -7.51
N ALA A 107 10.07 -16.72 -6.21
CA ALA A 107 8.90 -16.18 -5.51
C ALA A 107 8.50 -14.81 -6.08
N CYS A 108 9.45 -13.90 -6.28
CA CYS A 108 9.19 -12.60 -6.90
C CYS A 108 8.57 -12.73 -8.31
N LEU A 109 9.09 -13.63 -9.15
CA LEU A 109 8.51 -13.93 -10.48
C LEU A 109 7.10 -14.51 -10.40
N SER A 110 6.84 -15.30 -9.36
CA SER A 110 5.51 -15.86 -9.10
C SER A 110 4.50 -14.83 -8.61
N MET A 111 4.96 -13.65 -8.16
CA MET A 111 4.10 -12.58 -7.65
C MET A 111 3.92 -11.46 -8.67
N TRP A 112 5.01 -11.08 -9.35
CA TRP A 112 5.08 -9.87 -10.15
C TRP A 112 5.61 -10.11 -11.56
N THR A 113 5.37 -9.12 -12.42
CA THR A 113 5.77 -9.20 -13.83
C THR A 113 7.21 -8.75 -13.99
N LEU A 114 8.07 -9.59 -14.58
CA LEU A 114 9.42 -9.23 -14.97
C LEU A 114 9.48 -7.97 -15.86
N LYS A 115 10.32 -7.03 -15.46
CA LYS A 115 10.52 -5.75 -16.15
C LYS A 115 11.35 -5.91 -17.42
N GLN A 116 11.04 -5.08 -18.41
CA GLN A 116 11.89 -4.86 -19.58
C GLN A 116 12.49 -3.46 -19.53
N TYR A 117 13.78 -3.36 -19.86
CA TYR A 117 14.55 -2.12 -19.93
C TYR A 117 15.52 -2.19 -21.09
N GLU A 118 15.53 -1.15 -21.94
CA GLU A 118 16.36 -1.11 -23.16
C GLU A 118 16.18 -2.37 -24.05
N GLY A 119 14.95 -2.88 -24.14
CA GLY A 119 14.62 -4.08 -24.91
C GLY A 119 15.09 -5.41 -24.29
N ARG A 120 15.66 -5.39 -23.08
CA ARG A 120 16.14 -6.57 -22.36
C ARG A 120 15.27 -6.89 -21.16
N LYS A 121 15.06 -8.19 -20.90
CA LYS A 121 14.44 -8.67 -19.66
C LYS A 121 15.44 -8.54 -18.51
N LEU A 122 15.03 -7.90 -17.42
CA LEU A 122 15.89 -7.66 -16.26
C LEU A 122 15.90 -8.87 -15.31
N SER A 123 16.47 -9.97 -15.78
CA SER A 123 16.67 -11.22 -15.03
C SER A 123 18.10 -11.70 -15.28
N PHE A 124 18.95 -11.58 -14.26
CA PHE A 124 20.37 -11.91 -14.30
C PHE A 124 20.73 -12.80 -13.10
N SER A 125 21.94 -13.35 -13.08
CA SER A 125 22.41 -14.19 -11.99
C SER A 125 22.40 -13.40 -10.68
N GLY A 126 21.58 -13.82 -9.71
CA GLY A 126 21.41 -13.12 -8.43
C GLY A 126 20.76 -11.74 -8.55
N PHE A 127 20.08 -11.42 -9.65
CA PHE A 127 19.46 -10.11 -9.86
C PHE A 127 18.16 -10.21 -10.64
N ILE A 128 17.13 -9.49 -10.18
CA ILE A 128 15.87 -9.36 -10.91
C ILE A 128 15.25 -7.98 -10.70
N VAL A 129 14.55 -7.48 -11.72
CA VAL A 129 13.62 -6.35 -11.59
C VAL A 129 12.22 -6.77 -12.04
N VAL A 130 11.24 -6.54 -11.18
CA VAL A 130 9.83 -6.81 -11.45
C VAL A 130 8.99 -5.54 -11.28
N SER A 131 8.00 -5.36 -12.14
CA SER A 131 7.01 -4.29 -11.98
C SER A 131 6.04 -4.65 -10.87
N PHE A 132 5.99 -3.84 -9.81
CA PHE A 132 4.99 -3.98 -8.75
C PHE A 132 3.66 -3.38 -9.20
N ASP A 133 3.70 -2.15 -9.72
CA ASP A 133 2.55 -1.47 -10.31
C ASP A 133 2.99 -0.56 -11.49
N LYS A 134 2.17 0.43 -11.85
CA LYS A 134 2.47 1.36 -12.95
C LYS A 134 3.59 2.36 -12.61
N ALA A 135 3.86 2.62 -11.34
CA ALA A 135 4.76 3.66 -10.85
C ALA A 135 5.97 3.09 -10.10
N HIS A 136 5.87 1.85 -9.60
CA HIS A 136 6.85 1.21 -8.74
C HIS A 136 7.43 -0.06 -9.38
N ASP A 137 8.75 -0.17 -9.33
CA ASP A 137 9.50 -1.37 -9.65
C ASP A 137 10.17 -1.92 -8.37
N ILE A 138 10.28 -3.24 -8.26
CA ILE A 138 11.00 -3.92 -7.18
C ILE A 138 12.27 -4.53 -7.77
N VAL A 139 13.41 -4.27 -7.13
CA VAL A 139 14.71 -4.83 -7.49
C VAL A 139 15.18 -5.75 -6.38
N VAL A 140 15.53 -6.98 -6.71
CA VAL A 140 16.24 -7.88 -5.79
C VAL A 140 17.62 -8.14 -6.38
N CYS A 141 18.67 -7.89 -5.59
CA CYS A 141 20.03 -8.22 -6.00
C CYS A 141 20.87 -8.81 -4.86
N VAL A 142 21.79 -9.71 -5.19
CA VAL A 142 22.67 -10.38 -4.24
C VAL A 142 24.05 -9.77 -4.30
N GLU A 143 24.54 -9.27 -3.16
CA GLU A 143 25.86 -8.65 -3.03
C GLU A 143 26.56 -9.20 -1.77
N GLY A 144 27.56 -10.06 -1.97
CA GLY A 144 28.29 -10.71 -0.87
C GLY A 144 27.38 -11.55 0.03
N ASN A 145 27.27 -11.17 1.31
CA ASN A 145 26.39 -11.79 2.29
C ASN A 145 25.03 -11.09 2.44
N LYS A 146 24.69 -10.18 1.50
CA LYS A 146 23.44 -9.40 1.53
C LYS A 146 22.56 -9.75 0.35
N ILE A 147 21.25 -9.83 0.61
CA ILE A 147 20.22 -9.73 -0.43
C ILE A 147 19.59 -8.36 -0.27
N LEU A 148 19.79 -7.50 -1.26
CA LEU A 148 19.28 -6.14 -1.30
C LEU A 148 17.92 -6.12 -1.97
N LEU A 149 17.02 -5.34 -1.40
CA LEU A 149 15.72 -5.05 -1.95
C LEU A 149 15.59 -3.54 -2.15
N TYR A 150 15.35 -3.13 -3.38
CA TYR A 150 14.98 -1.75 -3.69
C TYR A 150 13.51 -1.70 -4.09
N ILE A 151 12.83 -0.66 -3.61
CA ILE A 151 11.60 -0.18 -4.23
C ILE A 151 11.98 1.10 -4.96
N VAL A 152 11.75 1.10 -6.27
CA VAL A 152 12.09 2.21 -7.16
C VAL A 152 10.80 2.83 -7.65
N HIS A 153 10.63 4.12 -7.41
CA HIS A 153 9.54 4.88 -7.99
C HIS A 153 10.02 5.61 -9.25
N LYS A 154 9.13 5.73 -10.24
CA LYS A 154 9.46 6.33 -11.54
C LYS A 154 9.96 7.77 -11.44
N THR A 155 9.53 8.54 -10.45
CA THR A 155 9.83 9.97 -10.35
C THR A 155 10.66 10.32 -9.12
N SER A 156 10.12 10.06 -7.92
CA SER A 156 10.73 10.40 -6.62
C SER A 156 10.55 9.29 -5.60
N ALA A 157 11.57 9.03 -4.77
CA ALA A 157 11.52 8.13 -3.62
C ALA A 157 10.50 8.59 -2.56
N GLY A 158 10.23 9.91 -2.47
CA GLY A 158 9.22 10.48 -1.57
C GLY A 158 7.78 10.04 -1.87
N LEU A 159 7.55 9.48 -3.06
CA LEU A 159 6.25 8.95 -3.49
C LEU A 159 6.08 7.46 -3.16
N ILE A 160 7.12 6.81 -2.60
CA ILE A 160 7.02 5.43 -2.11
C ILE A 160 6.33 5.47 -0.75
N VAL A 161 5.05 5.12 -0.76
CA VAL A 161 4.23 5.19 0.46
C VAL A 161 4.50 4.01 1.41
N PRO A 162 4.34 4.21 2.73
CA PRO A 162 4.66 3.20 3.73
C PRO A 162 3.96 1.85 3.53
N ASP A 163 2.69 1.80 3.11
CA ASP A 163 2.01 0.51 2.90
C ASP A 163 2.61 -0.31 1.75
N ILE A 164 3.13 0.34 0.70
CA ILE A 164 3.82 -0.37 -0.38
C ILE A 164 5.12 -0.94 0.19
N ALA A 165 5.90 -0.11 0.88
CA ALA A 165 7.18 -0.52 1.46
C ALA A 165 7.02 -1.62 2.52
N THR A 166 6.13 -1.41 3.48
CA THR A 166 5.80 -2.36 4.56
C THR A 166 5.17 -3.62 4.00
N GLY A 167 4.22 -3.54 3.07
CA GLY A 167 3.59 -4.73 2.47
C GLY A 167 4.57 -5.56 1.64
N VAL A 168 5.46 -4.92 0.88
CA VAL A 168 6.55 -5.61 0.16
C VAL A 168 7.53 -6.23 1.14
N LYS A 169 7.92 -5.50 2.21
CA LYS A 169 8.79 -6.00 3.28
C LYS A 169 8.19 -7.23 3.94
N GLU A 170 6.98 -7.15 4.49
CA GLU A 170 6.28 -8.25 5.16
C GLU A 170 6.20 -9.48 4.26
N CYS A 171 5.83 -9.28 2.98
CA CYS A 171 5.74 -10.33 1.99
C CYS A 171 7.09 -11.04 1.78
N LEU A 172 8.17 -10.28 1.57
CA LEU A 172 9.49 -10.85 1.29
C LEU A 172 10.19 -11.39 2.53
N VAL A 173 10.00 -10.77 3.70
CA VAL A 173 10.46 -11.29 5.00
C VAL A 173 9.82 -12.66 5.24
N THR A 174 8.49 -12.75 5.19
CA THR A 174 7.77 -14.01 5.38
C THR A 174 8.23 -15.08 4.39
N THR A 175 8.44 -14.68 3.13
CA THR A 175 8.96 -15.58 2.09
C THR A 175 10.37 -16.07 2.43
N MET A 176 11.25 -15.16 2.86
CA MET A 176 12.64 -15.47 3.20
C MET A 176 12.75 -16.37 4.43
N GLU A 177 11.94 -16.14 5.45
CA GLU A 177 11.83 -16.98 6.64
C GLU A 177 11.40 -18.39 6.27
N ARG A 178 10.33 -18.54 5.46
CA ARG A 178 9.87 -19.86 4.99
C ARG A 178 10.93 -20.61 4.19
N ILE A 179 11.62 -19.92 3.27
CA ILE A 179 12.71 -20.51 2.49
C ILE A 179 13.82 -20.96 3.43
N SER A 180 14.18 -20.11 4.40
CA SER A 180 15.21 -20.37 5.38
C SER A 180 14.89 -21.56 6.29
N ASP A 181 13.67 -21.65 6.80
CA ASP A 181 13.17 -22.73 7.64
C ASP A 181 13.22 -24.08 6.93
N PHE A 182 12.88 -24.08 5.63
CA PHE A 182 13.03 -25.28 4.80
C PHE A 182 14.48 -25.76 4.78
N TYR A 183 15.46 -24.86 4.64
CA TYR A 183 16.88 -25.25 4.65
C TYR A 183 17.36 -25.68 6.04
N GLN A 184 16.96 -24.96 7.09
CA GLN A 184 17.36 -25.32 8.46
C GLN A 184 16.79 -26.68 8.89
N SER A 185 15.54 -26.96 8.54
CA SER A 185 14.90 -28.26 8.83
C SER A 185 15.51 -29.42 8.05
N THR A 186 16.16 -29.15 6.91
CA THR A 186 16.81 -30.18 6.09
C THR A 186 18.25 -30.48 6.55
N ILE A 187 18.94 -29.55 7.24
CA ILE A 187 20.38 -29.66 7.56
C ILE A 187 20.64 -30.20 8.99
N ASP A 188 19.60 -30.59 9.74
CA ASP A 188 19.73 -31.22 11.08
C ASP A 188 20.56 -30.40 12.10
N VAL A 189 20.68 -29.10 11.86
CA VAL A 189 21.29 -28.16 12.81
C VAL A 189 20.22 -27.86 13.86
N LYS A 190 20.53 -28.16 15.12
CA LYS A 190 19.71 -27.80 16.30
C LYS A 190 19.00 -26.47 16.03
N ARG A 191 17.66 -26.48 15.97
CA ARG A 191 16.80 -25.31 15.74
C ARG A 191 17.26 -24.16 16.64
N SER A 192 18.15 -23.31 16.14
CA SER A 192 18.39 -22.03 16.80
C SER A 192 17.15 -21.21 16.53
N GLN A 193 16.43 -20.78 17.56
CA GLN A 193 15.26 -19.91 17.44
C GLN A 193 15.57 -18.53 16.81
N GLN A 194 16.79 -18.31 16.34
CA GLN A 194 17.22 -17.06 15.72
C GLN A 194 17.12 -17.17 14.20
N SER A 195 16.49 -16.16 13.59
CA SER A 195 16.49 -15.96 12.15
C SER A 195 17.92 -16.01 11.59
N PRO A 196 18.15 -16.63 10.40
CA PRO A 196 19.48 -16.71 9.81
C PRO A 196 19.98 -15.39 9.24
N PHE A 197 19.12 -14.38 9.19
CA PHE A 197 19.43 -13.03 8.74
C PHE A 197 18.86 -11.99 9.71
N HIS A 198 19.45 -10.80 9.70
CA HIS A 198 18.85 -9.60 10.26
C HIS A 198 18.58 -8.58 9.14
N ILE A 199 17.78 -7.57 9.45
CA ILE A 199 17.38 -6.53 8.49
C ILE A 199 18.24 -5.29 8.73
N GLU A 200 18.74 -4.71 7.64
CA GLU A 200 19.40 -3.40 7.62
C GLU A 200 18.70 -2.48 6.61
N TYR A 201 18.68 -1.18 6.88
CA TYR A 201 18.20 -0.16 5.96
C TYR A 201 19.35 0.63 5.35
N SER A 202 19.18 1.10 4.11
CA SER A 202 20.20 1.87 3.40
C SER A 202 19.63 3.15 2.80
N CYS A 203 20.44 4.21 2.79
CA CYS A 203 20.18 5.43 2.01
C CYS A 203 20.46 5.23 0.50
N SER A 204 20.20 4.04 -0.02
CA SER A 204 20.43 3.65 -1.43
C SER A 204 21.90 3.64 -1.88
N ASN A 205 22.85 3.56 -0.95
CA ASN A 205 24.26 3.26 -1.25
C ASN A 205 24.68 1.94 -0.58
N LEU A 206 25.30 1.06 -1.37
CA LEU A 206 25.82 -0.26 -1.00
C LEU A 206 26.82 -0.27 0.17
N LYS A 207 27.25 0.87 0.68
CA LYS A 207 28.15 0.98 1.85
C LYS A 207 27.49 1.57 3.09
N CYS A 208 26.33 2.20 2.94
CA CYS A 208 25.62 2.88 4.01
C CYS A 208 24.50 1.98 4.52
N PHE A 209 24.66 1.37 5.70
CA PHE A 209 23.61 0.55 6.32
C PHE A 209 23.46 0.87 7.81
N ILE A 210 22.22 0.86 8.28
CA ILE A 210 21.85 0.94 9.69
C ILE A 210 21.01 -0.30 10.04
N SER A 211 21.22 -0.88 11.22
CA SER A 211 20.40 -2.01 11.67
C SER A 211 18.96 -1.58 11.89
N GLU A 212 17.99 -2.48 11.69
CA GLU A 212 16.58 -2.17 11.95
C GLU A 212 16.35 -1.72 13.40
N GLU A 213 16.97 -2.40 14.36
CA GLU A 213 16.87 -2.06 15.79
C GLU A 213 17.33 -0.63 16.09
N GLU A 214 18.48 -0.24 15.52
CA GLU A 214 19.03 1.10 15.67
C GLU A 214 18.17 2.15 14.95
N ALA A 215 17.73 1.87 13.72
CA ALA A 215 16.90 2.77 12.92
C ALA A 215 15.57 3.10 13.62
N LEU A 216 15.01 2.15 14.37
CA LEU A 216 13.79 2.33 15.16
C LEU A 216 14.01 3.14 16.45
N GLN A 217 15.25 3.25 16.93
CA GLN A 217 15.60 3.95 18.18
C GLN A 217 16.15 5.36 17.93
N THR A 218 16.74 5.62 16.76
CA THR A 218 17.37 6.89 16.43
C THR A 218 16.43 7.85 15.72
N ASN A 219 16.35 9.11 16.18
CA ASN A 219 15.63 10.17 15.47
C ASN A 219 16.35 10.67 14.21
N GLU A 220 17.69 10.59 14.22
CA GLU A 220 18.55 10.98 13.11
C GLU A 220 19.72 9.99 13.03
N TRP A 221 20.07 9.60 11.81
CA TRP A 221 21.21 8.76 11.49
C TRP A 221 22.12 9.50 10.51
N VAL A 222 23.42 9.55 10.79
CA VAL A 222 24.41 10.15 9.89
C VAL A 222 25.09 9.01 9.14
N CYS A 223 24.95 8.92 7.81
CA CYS A 223 25.71 7.90 7.08
C CYS A 223 27.22 8.20 7.20
N ASP A 224 27.98 7.19 7.62
CA ASP A 224 29.43 7.28 7.76
C ASP A 224 30.17 7.67 6.48
N GLU A 225 29.71 7.23 5.31
CA GLU A 225 30.37 7.51 4.03
C GLU A 225 30.01 8.89 3.48
N HIS A 226 28.72 9.27 3.51
CA HIS A 226 28.27 10.52 2.91
C HIS A 226 28.27 11.71 3.86
N LYS A 227 28.40 11.46 5.16
CA LYS A 227 28.20 12.45 6.22
C LYS A 227 26.86 13.19 6.10
N GLN A 228 25.87 12.56 5.48
CA GLN A 228 24.51 13.07 5.33
C GLN A 228 23.67 12.59 6.51
N THR A 229 22.93 13.51 7.11
CA THR A 229 21.96 13.21 8.17
C THR A 229 20.64 12.80 7.52
N HIS A 230 20.22 11.58 7.79
CA HIS A 230 18.91 11.04 7.44
C HIS A 230 18.03 11.07 8.69
N ARG A 231 16.82 11.61 8.59
CA ARG A 231 15.85 11.58 9.69
C ARG A 231 15.21 10.19 9.80
N ALA A 232 14.75 9.81 10.99
CA ALA A 232 14.05 8.55 11.28
C ALA A 232 12.90 8.26 10.29
N GLY A 233 12.19 9.31 9.85
CA GLY A 233 11.14 9.20 8.84
C GLY A 233 11.59 8.58 7.52
N HIS A 234 12.89 8.62 7.18
CA HIS A 234 13.44 7.97 5.99
C HIS A 234 13.35 6.44 6.06
N PHE A 235 13.47 5.86 7.26
CA PHE A 235 13.38 4.41 7.48
C PHE A 235 12.03 3.97 8.02
N ALA A 236 11.27 4.90 8.61
CA ALA A 236 9.91 4.65 9.09
C ALA A 236 8.97 4.16 7.97
N VAL A 237 9.25 4.50 6.70
CA VAL A 237 8.49 4.01 5.54
C VAL A 237 8.42 2.47 5.48
N TRP A 238 9.45 1.76 5.97
CA TRP A 238 9.51 0.30 6.02
C TRP A 238 8.83 -0.32 7.25
N ASN A 239 8.56 0.50 8.27
CA ASN A 239 8.17 0.09 9.61
C ASN A 239 6.97 0.88 10.08
N GLN A 240 5.93 0.97 9.24
CA GLN A 240 4.69 1.52 9.72
C GLN A 240 4.09 0.50 10.71
N ASP A 241 4.43 0.68 11.99
CA ASP A 241 3.80 -0.02 13.08
C ASP A 241 2.33 0.39 13.08
N LYS A 242 1.49 -0.43 12.44
CA LYS A 242 0.03 -0.30 12.53
C LYS A 242 -0.41 -0.22 14.00
N GLU A 243 0.36 -0.85 14.90
CA GLU A 243 0.17 -0.84 16.35
C GLU A 243 0.65 0.46 17.03
N LYS A 244 1.76 1.11 16.62
CA LYS A 244 2.22 2.36 17.26
C LYS A 244 1.42 3.58 16.83
N GLU A 245 0.80 3.55 15.66
CA GLU A 245 -0.20 4.57 15.30
C GLU A 245 -1.53 4.37 16.06
N GLN A 246 -1.79 3.14 16.52
CA GLN A 246 -2.89 2.73 17.40
C GLN A 246 -2.53 2.85 18.89
N GLU A 247 -1.33 3.28 19.27
CA GLU A 247 -0.94 3.48 20.66
C GLU A 247 -0.09 4.74 20.73
N GLN A 248 -0.65 5.89 21.07
CA GLN A 248 -0.43 6.41 22.42
C GLN A 248 -1.47 7.48 22.73
N CYS A 249 -2.44 7.09 23.54
CA CYS A 249 -2.93 8.04 24.52
C CYS A 249 -1.76 8.47 25.42
N GLU A 250 -1.76 9.70 25.92
CA GLU A 250 -0.74 10.13 26.89
C GLU A 250 -0.65 9.12 28.05
N GLN A 251 0.52 8.92 28.66
CA GLN A 251 0.75 7.90 29.71
C GLN A 251 -0.22 7.99 30.90
N ASN A 252 -0.94 9.12 31.06
CA ASN A 252 -1.94 9.36 32.10
C ASN A 252 -3.37 9.55 31.53
N CYS A 253 -3.64 9.12 30.32
CA CYS A 253 -4.97 9.23 29.75
C CYS A 253 -5.95 8.33 30.52
N GLN A 254 -7.09 8.89 30.90
CA GLN A 254 -8.15 8.16 31.61
C GLN A 254 -9.23 7.62 30.67
N GLY A 255 -8.99 7.64 29.36
CA GLY A 255 -9.97 7.29 28.34
C GLY A 255 -10.72 8.51 27.79
N LEU A 256 -11.89 8.27 27.18
CA LEU A 256 -12.79 9.35 26.78
C LEU A 256 -13.31 10.08 28.01
N ARG A 257 -13.43 11.40 27.90
CA ARG A 257 -14.05 12.23 28.94
C ARG A 257 -15.55 11.93 29.05
N ASP A 258 -16.13 12.14 30.23
CA ASP A 258 -17.54 11.85 30.53
C ASP A 258 -18.51 12.53 29.55
N ASP A 259 -18.22 13.77 29.14
CA ASP A 259 -19.01 14.52 28.16
C ASP A 259 -18.98 13.90 26.76
N ALA A 260 -17.90 13.21 26.39
CA ALA A 260 -17.80 12.47 25.14
C ALA A 260 -18.45 11.10 25.24
N LEU A 261 -18.43 10.45 26.42
CA LEU A 261 -19.08 9.17 26.65
C LEU A 261 -20.60 9.23 26.49
N ASP A 262 -21.21 10.38 26.79
CA ASP A 262 -22.65 10.59 26.62
C ASP A 262 -23.10 10.89 25.18
N GLN A 263 -22.15 11.10 24.26
CA GLN A 263 -22.47 11.40 22.87
C GLN A 263 -22.88 10.14 22.10
N ILE A 264 -23.76 10.35 21.12
CA ILE A 264 -24.08 9.35 20.10
C ILE A 264 -22.97 9.40 19.04
N PRO A 265 -22.31 8.27 18.72
CA PRO A 265 -21.26 8.24 17.71
C PRO A 265 -21.78 8.64 16.31
N SER A 266 -21.05 9.50 15.61
CA SER A 266 -21.32 9.82 14.20
C SER A 266 -20.97 8.63 13.28
N ASP A 267 -21.41 8.69 12.02
CA ASP A 267 -21.06 7.65 11.03
C ASP A 267 -19.55 7.52 10.86
N VAL A 268 -18.86 8.65 10.71
CA VAL A 268 -17.39 8.72 10.61
C VAL A 268 -16.73 8.09 11.84
N GLU A 269 -17.27 8.35 13.03
CA GLU A 269 -16.75 7.81 14.28
C GLU A 269 -16.93 6.29 14.39
N LEU A 270 -18.11 5.77 14.00
CA LEU A 270 -18.34 4.33 13.95
C LEU A 270 -17.46 3.66 12.90
N GLN A 271 -17.23 4.31 11.76
CA GLN A 271 -16.35 3.81 10.70
C GLN A 271 -14.91 3.70 11.20
N ARG A 272 -14.35 4.77 11.77
CA ARG A 272 -13.00 4.76 12.39
C ARG A 272 -12.86 3.68 13.44
N PHE A 273 -13.88 3.52 14.28
CA PHE A 273 -13.86 2.48 15.30
C PHE A 273 -13.84 1.08 14.68
N SER A 274 -14.68 0.84 13.67
CA SER A 274 -14.76 -0.46 12.99
C SER A 274 -13.51 -0.85 12.23
N SER A 275 -12.81 0.12 11.62
CA SER A 275 -11.57 -0.14 10.87
C SER A 275 -10.38 -0.44 11.78
N GLY A 276 -10.38 0.10 13.00
CA GLY A 276 -9.37 -0.21 14.03
C GLY A 276 -9.56 -1.57 14.71
N CYS A 277 -10.68 -2.25 14.50
CA CYS A 277 -10.98 -3.53 15.14
C CYS A 277 -10.87 -4.71 14.17
N ASP A 278 -10.31 -5.82 14.66
CA ASP A 278 -10.37 -7.10 13.95
C ASP A 278 -11.80 -7.68 13.95
N GLU A 279 -12.04 -8.68 13.10
CA GLU A 279 -13.34 -9.33 12.95
C GLU A 279 -13.82 -10.01 14.25
N SER A 280 -12.92 -10.67 14.99
CA SER A 280 -13.27 -11.37 16.22
C SER A 280 -13.69 -10.38 17.32
N THR A 281 -12.97 -9.27 17.43
CA THR A 281 -13.27 -8.18 18.36
C THR A 281 -14.63 -7.58 18.04
N ILE A 282 -14.93 -7.26 16.77
CA ILE A 282 -16.25 -6.73 16.40
C ILE A 282 -17.37 -7.75 16.61
N GLN A 283 -17.14 -9.03 16.33
CA GLN A 283 -18.13 -10.08 16.59
C GLN A 283 -18.49 -10.18 18.08
N LYS A 284 -17.47 -10.26 18.95
CA LYS A 284 -17.69 -10.27 20.41
C LYS A 284 -18.40 -9.02 20.86
N LEU A 285 -17.97 -7.85 20.37
CA LEU A 285 -18.58 -6.58 20.69
C LEU A 285 -20.05 -6.55 20.27
N ALA A 286 -20.41 -7.04 19.08
CA ALA A 286 -21.79 -7.12 18.62
C ALA A 286 -22.66 -7.91 19.60
N ILE A 287 -22.16 -9.05 20.10
CA ILE A 287 -22.86 -9.90 21.07
C ILE A 287 -23.05 -9.17 22.40
N HIS A 288 -22.01 -8.51 22.92
CA HIS A 288 -22.10 -7.70 24.14
C HIS A 288 -23.05 -6.51 24.00
N LEU A 289 -23.18 -5.98 22.78
CA LEU A 289 -24.13 -4.92 22.43
C LEU A 289 -25.55 -5.43 22.13
N GLY A 290 -25.82 -6.72 22.36
CA GLY A 290 -27.15 -7.32 22.28
C GLY A 290 -27.55 -7.85 20.90
N MET A 291 -26.61 -7.96 19.95
CA MET A 291 -26.86 -8.58 18.66
C MET A 291 -26.86 -10.11 18.76
N THR A 292 -27.82 -10.75 18.09
CA THR A 292 -27.87 -12.21 18.02
C THR A 292 -26.90 -12.75 16.97
N LEU A 293 -26.42 -13.99 17.16
CA LEU A 293 -25.59 -14.68 16.16
C LEU A 293 -26.26 -14.76 14.77
N LYS A 294 -27.59 -14.92 14.75
CA LYS A 294 -28.35 -14.96 13.49
C LYS A 294 -28.33 -13.63 12.74
N GLU A 295 -28.36 -12.51 13.45
CA GLU A 295 -28.23 -11.17 12.84
C GLU A 295 -26.82 -10.95 12.29
N TRP A 296 -25.80 -11.40 13.02
CA TRP A 296 -24.41 -11.41 12.55
C TRP A 296 -24.26 -12.20 11.25
N GLU A 297 -24.70 -13.46 11.24
CA GLU A 297 -24.61 -14.34 10.07
C GLU A 297 -25.35 -13.76 8.86
N LYS A 298 -26.51 -13.14 9.08
CA LYS A 298 -27.25 -12.45 8.03
C LYS A 298 -26.44 -11.30 7.43
N LEU A 299 -25.83 -10.44 8.25
CA LEU A 299 -25.02 -9.32 7.75
C LEU A 299 -23.77 -9.80 6.99
N VAL A 300 -23.10 -10.84 7.48
CA VAL A 300 -21.98 -11.47 6.78
C VAL A 300 -22.40 -12.04 5.42
N THR A 301 -23.65 -12.52 5.31
CA THR A 301 -24.19 -13.02 4.04
C THR A 301 -24.59 -11.89 3.10
N ASP A 302 -25.19 -10.83 3.64
CA ASP A 302 -25.73 -9.70 2.87
C ASP A 302 -24.60 -8.79 2.31
N TYR A 303 -23.42 -8.77 2.94
CA TYR A 303 -22.29 -7.92 2.53
C TYR A 303 -21.05 -8.75 2.21
N ARG A 304 -20.44 -8.49 1.04
CA ARG A 304 -19.24 -9.19 0.56
C ARG A 304 -17.97 -8.84 1.33
N TRP A 305 -17.90 -7.63 1.90
CA TRP A 305 -16.68 -7.06 2.47
C TRP A 305 -16.77 -6.95 3.98
N ILE A 306 -15.79 -7.52 4.68
CA ILE A 306 -15.83 -7.61 6.14
C ILE A 306 -15.85 -6.24 6.83
N ASP A 307 -15.17 -5.23 6.28
CA ASP A 307 -15.15 -3.90 6.90
C ASP A 307 -16.53 -3.21 6.82
N ILE A 308 -17.30 -3.48 5.77
CA ILE A 308 -18.70 -3.02 5.66
C ILE A 308 -19.56 -3.74 6.70
N VAL A 309 -19.37 -5.05 6.88
CA VAL A 309 -20.08 -5.82 7.91
C VAL A 309 -19.81 -5.22 9.29
N LYS A 310 -18.54 -4.98 9.64
CA LYS A 310 -18.14 -4.41 10.93
C LYS A 310 -18.83 -3.05 11.17
N TYR A 311 -18.81 -2.16 10.18
CA TYR A 311 -19.47 -0.87 10.28
C TYR A 311 -21.00 -1.00 10.44
N ARG A 312 -21.64 -1.82 9.60
CA ARG A 312 -23.11 -2.01 9.61
C ARG A 312 -23.61 -2.55 10.94
N ILE A 313 -22.82 -3.39 11.61
CA ILE A 313 -23.14 -3.89 12.94
C ILE A 313 -23.26 -2.74 13.94
N LEU A 314 -22.28 -1.84 13.95
CA LEU A 314 -22.26 -0.70 14.85
C LEU A 314 -23.39 0.29 14.54
N VAL A 315 -23.68 0.53 13.26
CA VAL A 315 -24.83 1.37 12.85
C VAL A 315 -26.14 0.76 13.34
N ASN A 316 -26.36 -0.53 13.08
CA ASN A 316 -27.56 -1.23 13.51
C ASN A 316 -27.72 -1.18 15.04
N TRP A 317 -26.62 -1.35 15.77
CA TRP A 317 -26.61 -1.21 17.22
C TRP A 317 -26.99 0.23 17.66
N ARG A 318 -26.34 1.25 17.09
CA ARG A 318 -26.59 2.67 17.40
C ARG A 318 -28.06 3.02 17.17
N GLU A 319 -28.63 2.60 16.04
CA GLU A 319 -30.01 2.88 15.66
C GLU A 319 -31.02 2.14 16.55
N LYS A 320 -30.77 0.87 16.89
CA LYS A 320 -31.70 0.07 17.72
C LYS A 320 -31.72 0.51 19.18
N ASN A 321 -30.58 0.91 19.73
CA ASN A 321 -30.42 1.11 21.18
C ASN A 321 -30.14 2.56 21.59
N SER A 322 -30.25 3.53 20.67
CA SER A 322 -29.76 4.90 20.89
C SER A 322 -28.30 4.90 21.39
N GLY A 323 -27.48 4.07 20.75
CA GLY A 323 -26.16 3.69 21.24
C GLY A 323 -25.24 4.88 21.49
N ARG A 324 -24.69 4.96 22.71
CA ARG A 324 -23.74 6.00 23.13
C ARG A 324 -22.34 5.43 23.29
N PHE A 325 -21.32 6.30 23.28
CA PHE A 325 -19.95 5.88 23.57
C PHE A 325 -19.80 5.19 24.94
N SER A 326 -20.61 5.54 25.94
CA SER A 326 -20.64 4.88 27.25
C SER A 326 -21.01 3.40 27.16
N ASN A 327 -21.91 3.02 26.25
CA ASN A 327 -22.25 1.63 26.02
C ASN A 327 -21.10 0.87 25.35
N LEU A 328 -20.42 1.48 24.37
CA LEU A 328 -19.23 0.91 23.75
C LEU A 328 -18.08 0.74 24.75
N ALA A 329 -17.83 1.75 25.58
CA ALA A 329 -16.78 1.70 26.61
C ALA A 329 -17.03 0.58 27.60
N LYS A 330 -18.28 0.41 28.04
CA LYS A 330 -18.69 -0.70 28.92
C LYS A 330 -18.49 -2.05 28.24
N ALA A 331 -18.96 -2.21 27.00
CA ALA A 331 -18.82 -3.48 26.29
C ALA A 331 -17.36 -3.86 26.03
N LEU A 332 -16.49 -2.88 25.72
CA LEU A 332 -15.04 -3.10 25.61
C LEU A 332 -14.42 -3.54 26.94
N THR A 333 -14.81 -2.90 28.04
CA THR A 333 -14.36 -3.27 29.39
C THR A 333 -14.78 -4.70 29.74
N ASP A 334 -16.03 -5.07 29.44
CA ASP A 334 -16.56 -6.43 29.67
C ASP A 334 -15.82 -7.50 28.84
N MET A 335 -15.17 -7.09 27.74
CA MET A 335 -14.38 -7.95 26.86
C MET A 335 -12.88 -7.95 27.18
N ASP A 336 -12.44 -7.24 28.22
CA ASP A 336 -11.02 -7.01 28.55
C ASP A 336 -10.25 -6.33 27.40
N VAL A 337 -10.93 -5.45 26.66
CA VAL A 337 -10.34 -4.63 25.59
C VAL A 337 -10.19 -3.20 26.09
N SER A 338 -9.03 -2.60 25.82
CA SER A 338 -8.70 -1.23 26.22
C SER A 338 -9.73 -0.22 25.69
N THR A 339 -10.27 0.61 26.58
CA THR A 339 -11.17 1.72 26.21
C THR A 339 -10.47 2.85 25.45
N HIS A 340 -9.13 2.84 25.40
CA HIS A 340 -8.34 3.81 24.65
C HIS A 340 -8.57 3.74 23.14
N THR A 341 -9.07 2.62 22.63
CA THR A 341 -9.51 2.50 21.23
C THR A 341 -10.58 3.55 20.90
N LEU A 342 -11.41 3.95 21.87
CA LEU A 342 -12.43 5.00 21.68
C LEU A 342 -11.83 6.42 21.69
N CYS A 343 -10.70 6.63 22.37
CA CYS A 343 -10.02 7.93 22.33
C CYS A 343 -9.55 8.28 20.92
N GLN A 344 -9.14 7.26 20.15
CA GLN A 344 -8.65 7.43 18.78
C GLN A 344 -9.75 7.87 17.82
N VAL A 345 -10.96 7.35 18.01
CA VAL A 345 -12.14 7.70 17.21
C VAL A 345 -12.40 9.22 17.22
N LYS A 346 -12.26 9.85 18.39
CA LYS A 346 -12.45 11.29 18.60
C LYS A 346 -11.21 12.14 18.29
N ARG A 347 -10.04 11.52 18.10
CA ARG A 347 -8.78 12.24 17.90
C ARG A 347 -8.67 12.66 16.44
N ILE A 348 -8.98 13.93 16.15
CA ILE A 348 -8.57 14.55 14.88
C ILE A 348 -7.07 14.79 14.97
N ARG A 349 -6.27 14.13 14.13
CA ARG A 349 -4.83 14.38 14.08
C ARG A 349 -4.62 15.78 13.49
N LYS A 350 -4.28 16.76 14.33
CA LYS A 350 -3.75 18.03 13.86
C LYS A 350 -2.27 17.82 13.56
N GLY A 351 -1.95 17.57 12.29
CA GLY A 351 -0.57 17.50 11.82
C GLY A 351 0.01 18.91 11.61
N GLU A 352 1.34 19.03 11.75
CA GLU A 352 2.06 20.08 11.03
C GLU A 352 1.99 19.72 9.54
N TYR A 353 1.54 20.67 8.72
CA TYR A 353 1.37 20.44 7.28
C TYR A 353 2.61 20.95 6.55
N ASP A 354 3.22 20.11 5.72
CA ASP A 354 4.30 20.52 4.81
C ASP A 354 3.77 21.36 3.61
N ILE A 355 2.46 21.61 3.53
CA ILE A 355 1.82 22.33 2.42
C ILE A 355 1.61 23.80 2.79
N SER A 356 2.05 24.70 1.90
CA SER A 356 1.86 26.15 2.03
C SER A 356 0.38 26.51 2.21
N GLU A 357 0.08 27.41 3.16
CA GLU A 357 -1.28 27.86 3.47
C GLU A 357 -2.01 28.38 2.23
N GLU A 358 -1.29 28.93 1.24
CA GLU A 358 -1.85 29.45 0.00
C GLU A 358 -2.57 28.39 -0.85
N TYR A 359 -2.25 27.11 -0.65
CA TYR A 359 -2.88 25.99 -1.36
C TYR A 359 -4.07 25.40 -0.62
N MET A 360 -4.20 25.62 0.70
CA MET A 360 -5.17 24.92 1.54
C MET A 360 -6.63 25.18 1.16
N ASP A 361 -6.93 26.38 0.64
CA ASP A 361 -8.28 26.77 0.22
C ASP A 361 -8.60 26.43 -1.25
N LEU A 362 -7.64 25.88 -1.99
CA LEU A 362 -7.84 25.56 -3.40
C LEU A 362 -8.57 24.24 -3.58
N ILE A 363 -9.36 24.14 -4.66
CA ILE A 363 -10.01 22.89 -5.07
C ILE A 363 -9.02 22.09 -5.93
N PRO A 364 -8.78 20.81 -5.64
CA PRO A 364 -7.84 19.99 -6.41
C PRO A 364 -8.34 19.75 -7.85
N THR A 365 -7.42 19.86 -8.82
CA THR A 365 -7.72 19.63 -10.24
C THR A 365 -7.80 18.13 -10.55
N ASP A 366 -8.34 17.77 -11.72
CA ASP A 366 -8.39 16.37 -12.20
C ASP A 366 -6.99 15.74 -12.21
N GLU A 367 -5.97 16.49 -12.65
CA GLU A 367 -4.60 15.98 -12.70
C GLU A 367 -4.04 15.68 -11.30
N ILE A 368 -4.37 16.51 -10.31
CA ILE A 368 -3.96 16.27 -8.91
C ILE A 368 -4.63 15.01 -8.39
N LEU A 369 -5.94 14.85 -8.61
CA LEU A 369 -6.68 13.68 -8.13
C LEU A 369 -6.20 12.38 -8.80
N ASP A 370 -5.93 12.42 -10.11
CA ASP A 370 -5.46 11.27 -10.88
C ASP A 370 -4.06 10.80 -10.48
N GLU A 371 -3.17 11.73 -10.14
CA GLU A 371 -1.84 11.39 -9.64
C GLU A 371 -1.90 10.93 -8.19
N LEU A 372 -2.71 11.60 -7.36
CA LEU A 372 -2.87 11.24 -5.96
C LEU A 372 -3.50 9.83 -5.80
N ALA A 373 -4.46 9.47 -6.66
CA ALA A 373 -5.05 8.13 -6.69
C ALA A 373 -4.03 7.01 -6.97
N GLN A 374 -2.93 7.33 -7.66
CA GLN A 374 -1.85 6.37 -7.92
C GLN A 374 -0.93 6.18 -6.71
N VAL A 375 -0.93 7.14 -5.78
CA VAL A 375 0.00 7.18 -4.65
C VAL A 375 -0.68 6.76 -3.33
N ILE A 376 -1.98 7.02 -3.14
CA ILE A 376 -2.69 6.66 -1.89
C ILE A 376 -2.74 5.15 -1.65
N GLY A 377 -2.76 4.31 -2.69
CA GLY A 377 -2.65 2.85 -2.52
C GLY A 377 -3.89 2.17 -1.91
N VAL A 378 -3.71 1.38 -0.84
CA VAL A 378 -4.73 0.45 -0.28
C VAL A 378 -5.72 1.10 0.69
N VAL A 379 -5.47 2.33 1.16
CA VAL A 379 -6.31 3.00 2.16
C VAL A 379 -7.47 3.79 1.53
N SER A 380 -7.79 3.58 0.25
CA SER A 380 -8.82 4.30 -0.50
C SER A 380 -10.15 4.35 0.25
N PHE A 381 -10.58 3.22 0.82
CA PHE A 381 -11.84 3.14 1.57
C PHE A 381 -11.81 3.99 2.84
N GLN A 382 -10.74 3.88 3.64
CA GLN A 382 -10.56 4.71 4.84
C GLN A 382 -10.42 6.19 4.47
N LEU A 383 -9.81 6.51 3.33
CA LEU A 383 -9.76 7.88 2.84
C LEU A 383 -11.17 8.40 2.53
N GLY A 384 -12.02 7.60 1.88
CA GLY A 384 -13.41 7.95 1.64
C GLY A 384 -14.20 8.24 2.93
N ILE A 385 -13.92 7.47 3.99
CA ILE A 385 -14.47 7.71 5.35
C ILE A 385 -14.01 9.08 5.88
N GLU A 386 -12.71 9.37 5.82
CA GLU A 386 -12.14 10.63 6.31
C GLU A 386 -12.57 11.85 5.49
N LEU A 387 -12.97 11.63 4.23
CA LEU A 387 -13.56 12.61 3.33
C LEU A 387 -15.08 12.75 3.53
N GLU A 388 -15.65 12.07 4.53
CA GLU A 388 -17.07 12.10 4.90
C GLU A 388 -18.03 11.64 3.79
N LEU A 389 -17.58 10.73 2.92
CA LEU A 389 -18.44 10.17 1.89
C LEU A 389 -19.51 9.23 2.47
N PRO A 390 -20.73 9.21 1.91
CA PRO A 390 -21.74 8.23 2.29
C PRO A 390 -21.26 6.80 2.07
N ILE A 391 -21.51 5.92 3.03
CA ILE A 391 -21.14 4.49 2.92
C ILE A 391 -21.73 3.83 1.67
N THR A 392 -22.92 4.26 1.24
CA THR A 392 -23.57 3.74 0.04
C THR A 392 -22.77 4.07 -1.21
N SER A 393 -22.19 5.27 -1.28
CA SER A 393 -21.28 5.63 -2.38
C SER A 393 -20.01 4.79 -2.32
N LEU A 394 -19.42 4.62 -1.14
CA LEU A 394 -18.20 3.81 -0.97
C LEU A 394 -18.43 2.33 -1.36
N ASP A 395 -19.56 1.75 -0.97
CA ASP A 395 -19.94 0.37 -1.31
C ASP A 395 -20.15 0.21 -2.84
N ILE A 396 -20.84 1.16 -3.48
CA ILE A 396 -21.01 1.19 -4.93
C ILE A 396 -19.66 1.30 -5.65
N ILE A 397 -18.78 2.19 -5.19
CA ILE A 397 -17.44 2.37 -5.77
C ILE A 397 -16.61 1.10 -5.61
N GLN A 398 -16.62 0.48 -4.43
CA GLN A 398 -15.91 -0.77 -4.16
C GLN A 398 -16.45 -1.93 -5.00
N TYR A 399 -17.77 -2.02 -5.16
CA TYR A 399 -18.42 -3.00 -6.02
C TYR A 399 -18.03 -2.82 -7.49
N ASN A 400 -18.08 -1.59 -8.00
CA ASN A 400 -17.81 -1.28 -9.41
C ASN A 400 -16.34 -1.49 -9.80
N ASN A 401 -15.42 -1.26 -8.86
CA ASN A 401 -13.98 -1.31 -9.13
C ASN A 401 -13.30 -2.59 -8.61
N ASP A 402 -14.02 -3.47 -7.89
CA ASP A 402 -13.53 -4.74 -7.30
C ASP A 402 -12.07 -4.65 -6.83
N ARG A 403 -11.15 -5.51 -7.26
CA ARG A 403 -9.74 -5.48 -6.79
C ARG A 403 -8.88 -4.32 -7.32
N ASN A 404 -9.43 -3.39 -8.10
CA ASN A 404 -8.70 -2.27 -8.67
C ASN A 404 -8.67 -1.06 -7.72
N LEU A 405 -7.73 -1.09 -6.77
CA LEU A 405 -7.62 -0.09 -5.70
C LEU A 405 -7.33 1.34 -6.20
N VAL A 406 -6.62 1.48 -7.32
CA VAL A 406 -6.34 2.79 -7.92
C VAL A 406 -7.62 3.38 -8.52
N ALA A 407 -8.43 2.56 -9.20
CA ALA A 407 -9.71 3.00 -9.73
C ALA A 407 -10.71 3.32 -8.61
N GLN A 408 -10.75 2.50 -7.55
CA GLN A 408 -11.51 2.83 -6.33
C GLN A 408 -11.07 4.18 -5.73
N CYS A 409 -9.77 4.39 -5.57
CA CYS A 409 -9.24 5.63 -5.01
C CYS A 409 -9.62 6.84 -5.86
N LYS A 410 -9.52 6.69 -7.18
CA LYS A 410 -9.92 7.72 -8.13
C LYS A 410 -11.40 8.05 -7.96
N ASP A 411 -12.28 7.06 -8.05
CA ASP A 411 -13.72 7.29 -7.93
C ASP A 411 -14.10 7.90 -6.58
N ILE A 412 -13.44 7.50 -5.48
CA ILE A 412 -13.62 8.12 -4.15
C ILE A 412 -13.24 9.60 -4.16
N LEU A 413 -12.08 9.95 -4.72
CA LEU A 413 -11.62 11.34 -4.78
C LEU A 413 -12.54 12.22 -5.65
N TYR A 414 -13.03 11.67 -6.75
CA TYR A 414 -13.96 12.37 -7.65
C TYR A 414 -15.34 12.55 -7.01
N GLU A 415 -15.90 11.48 -6.44
CA GLU A 415 -17.18 11.51 -5.71
C GLU A 415 -17.11 12.54 -4.56
N TRP A 416 -16.02 12.55 -3.79
CA TRP A 416 -15.80 13.54 -2.73
C TRP A 416 -15.73 14.96 -3.28
N ARG A 417 -15.03 15.19 -4.39
CA ARG A 417 -14.96 16.53 -4.97
C ARG A 417 -16.32 17.01 -5.47
N GLU A 418 -17.16 16.12 -5.98
CA GLU A 418 -18.48 16.47 -6.50
C GLU A 418 -19.53 16.67 -5.41
N GLN A 419 -19.50 15.86 -4.35
CA GLN A 419 -20.54 15.83 -3.32
C GLN A 419 -20.11 16.50 -1.99
N GLY A 420 -18.81 16.70 -1.80
CA GLY A 420 -18.24 17.20 -0.55
C GLY A 420 -18.61 18.65 -0.27
N VAL A 421 -18.89 18.94 1.01
CA VAL A 421 -19.09 20.32 1.47
C VAL A 421 -17.72 20.98 1.59
N ARG A 422 -17.31 21.71 0.54
CA ARG A 422 -16.00 22.38 0.39
C ARG A 422 -14.83 21.41 0.14
N PRO A 423 -14.70 20.87 -1.07
CA PRO A 423 -13.65 19.92 -1.42
C PRO A 423 -12.31 20.64 -1.65
N THR A 424 -11.71 21.15 -0.59
CA THR A 424 -10.43 21.87 -0.65
C THR A 424 -9.24 20.95 -0.38
N ILE A 425 -8.05 21.36 -0.84
CA ILE A 425 -6.78 20.71 -0.52
C ILE A 425 -6.61 20.57 0.99
N GLY A 426 -7.04 21.55 1.79
CA GLY A 426 -6.96 21.47 3.26
C GLY A 426 -7.79 20.33 3.86
N VAL A 427 -8.98 20.06 3.32
CA VAL A 427 -9.79 18.90 3.74
C VAL A 427 -9.09 17.59 3.35
N LEU A 428 -8.56 17.51 2.13
CA LEU A 428 -7.83 16.36 1.64
C LEU A 428 -6.55 16.08 2.46
N VAL A 429 -5.83 17.14 2.84
CA VAL A 429 -4.66 17.08 3.72
C VAL A 429 -5.01 16.47 5.06
N ASN A 430 -6.07 16.95 5.70
CA ASN A 430 -6.52 16.40 6.99
C ASN A 430 -6.90 14.92 6.86
N ALA A 431 -7.61 14.57 5.79
CA ALA A 431 -8.00 13.19 5.54
C ALA A 431 -6.76 12.28 5.34
N LEU A 432 -5.78 12.72 4.54
CA LEU A 432 -4.52 11.99 4.31
C LEU A 432 -3.70 11.80 5.60
N VAL A 433 -3.66 12.80 6.48
CA VAL A 433 -3.00 12.71 7.78
C VAL A 433 -3.72 11.72 8.69
N ASN A 434 -5.06 11.74 8.71
CA ASN A 434 -5.85 10.81 9.52
C ASN A 434 -5.68 9.36 9.05
N VAL A 435 -5.51 9.12 7.74
CA VAL A 435 -5.22 7.77 7.22
C VAL A 435 -3.74 7.37 7.23
N GLY A 436 -2.87 8.14 7.90
CA GLY A 436 -1.45 7.80 8.07
C GLY A 436 -0.62 7.90 6.79
N ARG A 437 -1.07 8.66 5.78
CA ARG A 437 -0.34 8.85 4.51
C ARG A 437 0.61 10.04 4.49
N GLY A 438 0.47 10.96 5.46
CA GLY A 438 1.21 12.22 5.47
C GLY A 438 0.83 13.15 4.31
N THR A 439 1.55 14.28 4.16
CA THR A 439 1.21 15.32 3.17
C THR A 439 2.21 15.46 2.02
N LYS A 440 3.37 14.81 2.11
CA LYS A 440 4.48 14.99 1.14
C LYS A 440 4.12 14.60 -0.28
N CYS A 441 3.38 13.51 -0.47
CA CYS A 441 2.94 13.09 -1.80
C CYS A 441 2.08 14.16 -2.48
N LEU A 442 1.13 14.73 -1.74
CA LEU A 442 0.27 15.79 -2.23
C LEU A 442 1.05 17.09 -2.49
N GLU A 443 2.02 17.43 -1.63
CA GLU A 443 2.91 18.58 -1.82
C GLU A 443 3.74 18.46 -3.11
N GLU A 444 4.36 17.30 -3.36
CA GLU A 444 5.14 17.03 -4.58
C GLU A 444 4.25 17.11 -5.84
N ILE A 445 3.03 16.55 -5.78
CA ILE A 445 2.05 16.62 -6.86
C ILE A 445 1.67 18.08 -7.15
N ILE A 446 1.31 18.85 -6.11
CA ILE A 446 0.96 20.27 -6.21
C ILE A 446 2.09 21.08 -6.87
N LYS A 447 3.34 20.88 -6.41
CA LYS A 447 4.51 21.56 -6.96
C LYS A 447 4.76 21.19 -8.42
N SER A 448 4.55 19.94 -8.80
CA SER A 448 4.83 19.47 -10.16
C SER A 448 3.78 19.90 -11.19
N LYS A 449 2.51 20.07 -10.79
CA LYS A 449 1.40 20.37 -11.71
C LYS A 449 0.98 21.84 -11.74
N GLY A 450 1.29 22.61 -10.70
CA GLY A 450 0.91 24.01 -10.56
C GLY A 450 -0.60 24.18 -10.37
N VAL A 451 -1.03 24.73 -9.24
CA VAL A 451 -2.46 24.94 -8.98
C VAL A 451 -2.95 26.20 -9.68
N LYS A 452 -3.84 26.05 -10.67
CA LYS A 452 -4.59 27.19 -11.21
C LYS A 452 -5.76 27.49 -10.27
N LYS A 453 -5.94 28.76 -9.88
CA LYS A 453 -7.12 29.18 -9.10
C LYS A 453 -8.40 28.76 -9.82
N TYR A 454 -9.11 27.80 -9.25
CA TYR A 454 -10.44 27.42 -9.70
C TYR A 454 -11.41 28.58 -9.43
N ILE A 455 -12.06 29.08 -10.48
CA ILE A 455 -13.14 30.07 -10.37
C ILE A 455 -14.45 29.29 -10.55
N PRO A 456 -15.32 29.20 -9.52
CA PRO A 456 -16.60 28.48 -9.61
C PRO A 456 -17.46 28.96 -10.78
N GLN A 457 -18.14 28.04 -11.45
CA GLN A 457 -18.97 28.34 -12.63
C GLN A 457 -20.04 29.42 -12.36
N GLU A 458 -20.57 29.51 -11.14
CA GLU A 458 -21.53 30.56 -10.73
C GLU A 458 -20.93 31.98 -10.87
N LYS A 459 -19.64 32.18 -10.52
CA LYS A 459 -18.96 33.47 -10.70
C LYS A 459 -18.70 33.78 -12.18
N VAL A 460 -18.51 32.75 -13.01
CA VAL A 460 -18.34 32.90 -14.46
C VAL A 460 -19.66 33.31 -15.12
N GLU A 461 -20.80 32.79 -14.65
CA GLU A 461 -22.12 33.20 -15.12
C GLU A 461 -22.50 34.61 -14.64
N GLU A 462 -22.19 34.98 -13.40
CA GLU A 462 -22.38 36.34 -12.90
C GLU A 462 -21.51 37.37 -13.65
N GLU A 463 -20.25 37.03 -13.96
CA GLU A 463 -19.41 37.90 -14.80
C GLU A 463 -19.93 38.00 -16.24
N LYS A 464 -20.43 36.89 -16.82
CA LYS A 464 -21.05 36.91 -18.16
C LYS A 464 -22.31 37.75 -18.16
N GLN A 465 -23.17 37.64 -17.14
CA GLN A 465 -24.37 38.48 -17.00
C GLN A 465 -24.02 39.96 -16.73
N GLY A 466 -22.98 40.23 -15.96
CA GLY A 466 -22.47 41.58 -15.72
C GLY A 466 -21.91 42.24 -16.99
N LYS A 467 -21.14 41.48 -17.78
CA LYS A 467 -20.64 41.93 -19.10
C LYS A 467 -21.77 42.12 -20.10
N LEU A 468 -22.79 41.25 -20.12
CA LEU A 468 -23.98 41.41 -20.97
C LEU A 468 -24.77 42.69 -20.62
N LYS A 469 -25.01 42.96 -19.33
CA LYS A 469 -25.68 44.19 -18.87
C LYS A 469 -24.90 45.46 -19.23
N THR A 470 -23.57 45.37 -19.21
CA THR A 470 -22.69 46.49 -19.58
C THR A 470 -22.67 46.73 -21.10
N LEU A 471 -22.74 45.67 -21.90
CA LEU A 471 -22.90 45.75 -23.36
C LEU A 471 -24.27 46.31 -23.76
N MET A 472 -25.36 45.87 -23.11
CA MET A 472 -26.71 46.39 -23.37
C MET A 472 -26.87 47.86 -22.99
N LYS A 473 -26.17 48.34 -21.95
CA LYS A 473 -26.13 49.79 -21.62
C LYS A 473 -25.37 50.62 -22.66
N LYS A 474 -24.32 50.06 -23.29
CA LYS A 474 -23.57 50.75 -24.35
C LYS A 474 -24.29 50.75 -25.70
N MET A 475 -25.20 49.81 -25.95
CA MET A 475 -25.97 49.72 -27.18
C MET A 475 -27.24 50.59 -27.22
N ASN A 476 -27.49 51.44 -26.20
CA ASN A 476 -28.71 52.24 -26.14
C ASN A 476 -28.45 53.78 -26.11
N PRO A 477 -27.92 54.41 -27.19
CA PRO A 477 -27.83 55.88 -27.27
C PRO A 477 -29.09 56.56 -27.84
N PHE A 478 -30.13 55.82 -28.23
CA PHE A 478 -31.28 56.38 -28.96
C PHE A 478 -32.59 56.39 -28.14
N GLN A 479 -32.55 56.79 -26.88
CA GLN A 479 -33.75 57.21 -26.16
C GLN A 479 -33.45 58.37 -25.22
N LYS A 480 -33.26 59.56 -25.81
CA LYS A 480 -33.53 60.86 -25.18
C LYS A 480 -33.47 61.98 -26.21
N LYS A 481 -34.55 62.12 -26.97
CA LYS A 481 -35.02 63.40 -27.54
C LYS A 481 -36.55 63.41 -27.51
N LYS A 482 -37.10 64.02 -26.46
CA LYS A 482 -38.33 64.80 -26.46
C LYS A 482 -38.10 65.98 -25.53
#